data_AF-A0AA39JWX5-F1
#
_entry.id   AF-A0AA39JWX5-F1
#
_cell.length_a   1.000
_cell.length_b   1.000
_cell.length_c   1.000
_cell.angle_alpha   90.00
_cell.angle_beta   90.00
_cell.angle_gamma   90.00
#
_symmetry.space_group_name_H-M   'P 1'
#
loop_
_entity.id
_entity.type
_entity.pdbx_description
1 polymer ?
#
loop_
_entity_poly.entity_id
_entity_poly.type
_entity_poly.pdbx_seq_one_letter_code
_entity_poly.pdbx_strand_id
1 'polypeptide(L)'
;MAKQKIASLEQEMASRNEELIQLHTDLEREKAVRTDERRLLDIRTRELQDAHAYSMISDSLSSAELVAKVESLNAEVYQVSAYMVDSMTFGTRNDFENARAEAVHYFGSYIIDLLCSPMNEETRIQVVQIAVQASLIQTCADFISMWHTERRTDANLSRLYAQIRATNTQVVAGRWRAMTRSGLKYEFLADVKKEWINIIVRKLAILFIFAGWTSVGTDPSWDACTSFLVGKYGERIEEVVHLAIDLDRGMGESVVSGDIVVFSVSRGSTFVPDTMENGDGERAVLDSDHVLCTCELGLKVSRSVEKNGYSEKPLTILIKPKVILYSTISEIIHRM
;
A
#
# COMPACT_ATOMS: atom_id res chain seq x y z
N MET A 1 60.98 -33.13 -72.73
CA MET A 1 59.55 -33.48 -72.57
C MET A 1 59.22 -34.10 -71.22
N ALA A 2 59.19 -35.43 -71.01
CA ALA A 2 58.59 -36.04 -69.80
C ALA A 2 59.03 -35.40 -68.45
N LYS A 3 60.35 -35.29 -68.20
CA LYS A 3 60.87 -34.67 -66.97
C LYS A 3 60.42 -33.20 -66.75
N GLN A 4 60.29 -32.41 -67.81
CA GLN A 4 59.79 -31.02 -67.70
C GLN A 4 58.30 -30.98 -67.33
N LYS A 5 57.50 -31.94 -67.83
CA LYS A 5 56.07 -32.00 -67.53
C LYS A 5 55.81 -32.50 -66.10
N ILE A 6 56.68 -33.37 -65.57
CA ILE A 6 56.69 -33.74 -64.14
C ILE A 6 57.00 -32.52 -63.27
N ALA A 7 58.13 -31.82 -63.51
CA ALA A 7 58.51 -30.63 -62.74
C ALA A 7 57.44 -29.52 -62.79
N SER A 8 56.79 -29.32 -63.94
CA SER A 8 55.68 -28.37 -64.08
C SER A 8 54.45 -28.75 -63.24
N LEU A 9 54.14 -30.05 -63.11
CA LEU A 9 53.04 -30.54 -62.30
C LEU A 9 53.38 -30.52 -60.80
N GLU A 10 54.63 -30.79 -60.43
CA GLU A 10 55.14 -30.66 -59.05
C GLU A 10 55.06 -29.21 -58.58
N GLN A 11 55.42 -28.24 -59.43
CA GLN A 11 55.29 -26.81 -59.13
C GLN A 11 53.83 -26.35 -59.04
N GLU A 12 52.94 -26.85 -59.91
CA GLU A 12 51.50 -26.56 -59.83
C GLU A 12 50.86 -27.17 -58.57
N MET A 13 51.24 -28.40 -58.20
CA MET A 13 50.82 -29.07 -56.96
C MET A 13 51.29 -28.31 -55.72
N ALA A 14 52.53 -27.81 -55.70
CA ALA A 14 53.04 -26.99 -54.61
C ALA A 14 52.24 -25.69 -54.45
N SER A 15 52.02 -24.96 -55.56
CA SER A 15 51.24 -23.71 -55.56
C SER A 15 49.80 -23.93 -55.09
N ARG A 16 49.14 -25.01 -55.51
CA ARG A 16 47.77 -25.36 -55.06
C ARG A 16 47.73 -25.75 -53.57
N ASN A 17 48.75 -26.44 -53.05
CA ASN A 17 48.83 -26.75 -51.62
C ASN A 17 49.01 -25.49 -50.77
N GLU A 18 49.84 -24.55 -51.21
CA GLU A 18 50.05 -23.26 -50.54
C GLU A 18 48.75 -22.43 -50.53
N GLU A 19 48.05 -22.38 -51.66
CA GLU A 19 46.73 -21.72 -51.80
C GLU A 19 45.66 -22.39 -50.92
N LEU A 20 45.65 -23.73 -50.81
CA LEU A 20 44.75 -24.46 -49.91
C LEU A 20 45.03 -24.21 -48.42
N ILE A 21 46.31 -24.10 -48.03
CA ILE A 21 46.71 -23.77 -46.65
C ILE A 21 46.28 -22.34 -46.30
N GLN A 22 46.44 -21.40 -47.23
CA GLN A 22 45.98 -20.01 -47.07
C GLN A 22 44.45 -19.97 -46.94
N LEU A 23 43.71 -20.59 -47.86
CA LEU A 23 42.24 -20.68 -47.82
C LEU A 23 41.72 -21.32 -46.52
N HIS A 24 42.39 -22.35 -46.00
CA HIS A 24 42.01 -22.97 -44.73
C HIS A 24 42.25 -22.02 -43.55
N THR A 25 43.39 -21.33 -43.54
CA THR A 25 43.75 -20.36 -42.49
C THR A 25 42.76 -19.18 -42.45
N ASP A 26 42.40 -18.63 -43.62
CA ASP A 26 41.42 -17.56 -43.70
C ASP A 26 39.99 -18.04 -43.37
N LEU A 27 39.64 -19.28 -43.71
CA LEU A 27 38.36 -19.88 -43.31
C LEU A 27 38.24 -20.05 -41.78
N GLU A 28 39.28 -20.48 -41.08
CA GLU A 28 39.25 -20.59 -39.61
C GLU A 28 39.26 -19.21 -38.92
N ARG A 29 40.00 -18.23 -39.46
CA ARG A 29 39.90 -16.82 -39.02
C ARG A 29 38.45 -16.30 -39.17
N GLU A 30 37.85 -16.51 -40.33
CA GLU A 30 36.50 -16.07 -40.66
C GLU A 30 35.42 -16.74 -39.78
N LYS A 31 35.58 -18.03 -39.48
CA LYS A 31 34.75 -18.73 -38.48
C LYS A 31 34.89 -18.13 -37.08
N ALA A 32 36.12 -17.79 -36.67
CA ALA A 32 36.36 -17.19 -35.36
C ALA A 32 35.69 -15.81 -35.25
N VAL A 33 35.84 -14.95 -36.28
CA VAL A 33 35.15 -13.64 -36.36
C VAL A 33 33.64 -13.80 -36.24
N ARG A 34 33.00 -14.62 -37.09
CA ARG A 34 31.54 -14.84 -37.02
C ARG A 34 31.04 -15.46 -35.72
N THR A 35 31.91 -16.16 -34.99
CA THR A 35 31.58 -16.71 -33.66
C THR A 35 31.57 -15.62 -32.60
N ASP A 36 32.50 -14.66 -32.68
CA ASP A 36 32.57 -13.53 -31.75
C ASP A 36 31.51 -12.46 -32.04
N GLU A 37 31.24 -12.17 -33.33
CA GLU A 37 30.11 -11.33 -33.75
C GLU A 37 28.77 -11.86 -33.21
N ARG A 38 28.54 -13.18 -33.28
CA ARG A 38 27.35 -13.81 -32.69
C ARG A 38 27.26 -13.63 -31.19
N ARG A 39 28.37 -13.77 -30.45
CA ARG A 39 28.40 -13.51 -29.00
C ARG A 39 28.07 -12.05 -28.69
N LEU A 40 28.63 -11.11 -29.47
CA LEU A 40 28.37 -9.69 -29.30
C LEU A 40 26.90 -9.35 -29.60
N LEU A 41 26.31 -9.95 -30.64
CA LEU A 41 24.89 -9.84 -30.94
C LEU A 41 24.00 -10.44 -29.84
N ASP A 42 24.34 -11.61 -29.29
CA ASP A 42 23.61 -12.22 -28.16
C ASP A 42 23.72 -11.38 -26.87
N ILE A 43 24.83 -10.66 -26.67
CA ILE A 43 25.00 -9.71 -25.56
C ILE A 43 24.13 -8.47 -25.81
N ARG A 44 24.27 -7.81 -26.98
CA ARG A 44 23.46 -6.62 -27.33
C ARG A 44 21.96 -6.90 -27.36
N THR A 45 21.54 -8.10 -27.78
CA THR A 45 20.13 -8.50 -27.78
C THR A 45 19.59 -8.59 -26.35
N ARG A 46 20.36 -9.13 -25.40
CA ARG A 46 19.99 -9.13 -23.98
C ARG A 46 20.01 -7.73 -23.37
N GLU A 47 21.05 -6.93 -23.60
CA GLU A 47 21.08 -5.53 -23.16
C GLU A 47 19.88 -4.73 -23.68
N LEU A 48 19.46 -4.95 -24.93
CA LEU A 48 18.26 -4.34 -25.51
C LEU A 48 16.97 -4.89 -24.90
N GLN A 49 16.87 -6.20 -24.63
CA GLN A 49 15.72 -6.79 -23.94
C GLN A 49 15.57 -6.26 -22.51
N ASP A 50 16.67 -6.19 -21.76
CA ASP A 50 16.73 -5.63 -20.40
C ASP A 50 16.39 -4.13 -20.42
N ALA A 51 16.94 -3.36 -21.38
CA ALA A 51 16.60 -1.96 -21.56
C ALA A 51 15.14 -1.73 -21.98
N HIS A 52 14.56 -2.61 -22.82
CA HIS A 52 13.15 -2.55 -23.20
C HIS A 52 12.24 -2.91 -22.01
N ALA A 53 12.55 -3.96 -21.26
CA ALA A 53 11.82 -4.32 -20.04
C ALA A 53 11.87 -3.17 -19.01
N TYR A 54 13.05 -2.59 -18.80
CA TYR A 54 13.24 -1.42 -17.95
C TYR A 54 12.47 -0.20 -18.49
N SER A 55 12.38 -0.02 -19.82
CA SER A 55 11.64 1.08 -20.45
C SER A 55 10.13 0.91 -20.42
N MET A 56 9.59 -0.31 -20.42
CA MET A 56 8.14 -0.56 -20.32
C MET A 56 7.57 -0.23 -18.94
N ILE A 57 8.39 -0.24 -17.89
CA ILE A 57 7.98 0.14 -16.53
C ILE A 57 7.74 1.66 -16.47
N SER A 58 6.52 2.03 -16.84
CA SER A 58 5.93 3.37 -16.88
C SER A 58 4.64 3.36 -16.03
N ASP A 59 4.03 4.52 -15.80
CA ASP A 59 2.80 4.61 -15.00
C ASP A 59 1.65 3.87 -15.73
N SER A 60 1.17 2.77 -15.16
CA SER A 60 0.12 1.91 -15.73
C SER A 60 -1.26 2.12 -15.08
N LEU A 61 -1.34 2.92 -14.02
CA LEU A 61 -2.59 3.50 -13.50
C LEU A 61 -2.49 5.03 -13.47
N SER A 62 -3.56 5.69 -13.87
CA SER A 62 -3.71 7.14 -13.72
C SER A 62 -4.01 7.53 -12.26
N SER A 63 -3.76 8.79 -11.93
CA SER A 63 -4.17 9.35 -10.64
C SER A 63 -5.69 9.31 -10.43
N ALA A 64 -6.50 9.31 -11.49
CA ALA A 64 -7.96 9.23 -11.40
C ALA A 64 -8.46 7.83 -11.00
N GLU A 65 -7.83 6.77 -11.50
CA GLU A 65 -8.16 5.39 -11.10
C GLU A 65 -7.76 5.11 -9.65
N LEU A 66 -6.65 5.70 -9.18
CA LEU A 66 -6.24 5.61 -7.78
C LEU A 66 -7.16 6.45 -6.86
N VAL A 67 -7.68 7.58 -7.34
CA VAL A 67 -8.73 8.34 -6.65
C VAL A 67 -9.97 7.48 -6.48
N ALA A 68 -10.49 6.88 -7.55
CA ALA A 68 -11.66 6.02 -7.50
C ALA A 68 -11.49 4.79 -6.57
N LYS A 69 -10.28 4.21 -6.48
CA LYS A 69 -9.98 3.11 -5.53
C LYS A 69 -10.03 3.59 -4.07
N VAL A 70 -9.53 4.79 -3.76
CA VAL A 70 -9.64 5.38 -2.41
C VAL A 70 -11.09 5.70 -2.05
N GLU A 71 -11.84 6.31 -2.97
CA GLU A 71 -13.27 6.60 -2.79
C GLU A 71 -14.07 5.31 -2.56
N SER A 72 -13.78 4.24 -3.32
CA SER A 72 -14.41 2.93 -3.14
C SER A 72 -14.13 2.31 -1.76
N LEU A 73 -12.87 2.35 -1.30
CA LEU A 73 -12.48 1.87 0.02
C LEU A 73 -13.14 2.70 1.15
N ASN A 74 -13.16 4.02 1.01
CA ASN A 74 -13.81 4.92 1.97
C ASN A 74 -15.34 4.65 2.05
N ALA A 75 -15.99 4.47 0.91
CA ALA A 75 -17.42 4.17 0.82
C ALA A 75 -17.76 2.80 1.43
N GLU A 76 -16.98 1.75 1.15
CA GLU A 76 -17.18 0.43 1.75
C GLU A 76 -16.98 0.46 3.27
N VAL A 77 -15.92 1.12 3.75
CA VAL A 77 -15.65 1.30 5.18
C VAL A 77 -16.78 2.07 5.88
N TYR A 78 -17.36 3.09 5.25
CA TYR A 78 -18.55 3.77 5.78
C TYR A 78 -19.77 2.84 5.83
N GLN A 79 -20.08 2.12 4.74
CA GLN A 79 -21.24 1.23 4.66
C GLN A 79 -21.19 0.09 5.69
N VAL A 80 -20.05 -0.60 5.82
CA VAL A 80 -19.91 -1.68 6.80
C VAL A 80 -19.98 -1.15 8.24
N SER A 81 -19.48 0.07 8.49
CA SER A 81 -19.57 0.71 9.81
C SER A 81 -21.02 0.99 10.21
N ALA A 82 -21.83 1.56 9.30
CA ALA A 82 -23.25 1.78 9.53
C ALA A 82 -23.98 0.44 9.76
N TYR A 83 -23.85 -0.51 8.82
CA TYR A 83 -24.51 -1.82 8.90
C TYR A 83 -24.16 -2.62 10.16
N MET A 84 -22.91 -2.54 10.64
CA MET A 84 -22.50 -3.19 11.90
C MET A 84 -23.25 -2.62 13.10
N VAL A 85 -23.45 -1.30 13.17
CA VAL A 85 -24.09 -0.64 14.33
C VAL A 85 -25.62 -0.72 14.25
N ASP A 86 -26.21 -0.46 13.08
CA ASP A 86 -27.66 -0.55 12.82
C ASP A 86 -28.26 -1.93 13.13
N SER A 87 -27.42 -2.98 13.10
CA SER A 87 -27.83 -4.37 13.32
C SER A 87 -27.26 -4.98 14.62
N MET A 88 -26.83 -4.15 15.57
CA MET A 88 -26.37 -4.53 16.92
C MET A 88 -27.28 -3.97 18.02
N THR A 89 -27.10 -4.51 19.23
CA THR A 89 -27.78 -4.04 20.46
C THR A 89 -26.76 -3.63 21.51
N PHE A 90 -26.97 -2.48 22.16
CA PHE A 90 -26.05 -1.91 23.15
C PHE A 90 -26.75 -1.64 24.49
N GLY A 91 -26.44 -2.44 25.50
CA GLY A 91 -27.06 -2.41 26.83
C GLY A 91 -26.17 -1.79 27.90
N THR A 92 -26.09 -2.44 29.06
CA THR A 92 -25.15 -2.10 30.13
C THR A 92 -23.70 -2.31 29.66
N ARG A 93 -22.80 -1.42 30.07
CA ARG A 93 -21.38 -1.49 29.72
C ARG A 93 -20.60 -2.21 30.82
N ASN A 94 -19.73 -3.12 30.43
CA ASN A 94 -18.76 -3.75 31.32
C ASN A 94 -17.39 -3.13 31.03
N ASP A 95 -16.72 -2.57 32.05
CA ASP A 95 -15.33 -2.15 31.92
C ASP A 95 -14.43 -3.38 32.03
N PHE A 96 -14.09 -3.97 30.88
CA PHE A 96 -13.12 -5.05 30.83
C PHE A 96 -11.72 -4.46 31.05
N GLU A 97 -11.34 -4.29 32.32
CA GLU A 97 -10.08 -3.69 32.76
C GLU A 97 -8.85 -4.33 32.09
N ASN A 98 -8.88 -5.65 31.89
CA ASN A 98 -7.88 -6.43 31.13
C ASN A 98 -7.74 -6.00 29.66
N ALA A 99 -8.82 -5.53 29.03
CA ALA A 99 -8.84 -5.04 27.64
C ALA A 99 -8.61 -3.52 27.55
N ARG A 100 -8.84 -2.75 28.63
CA ARG A 100 -8.75 -1.28 28.64
C ARG A 100 -7.38 -0.76 28.20
N ALA A 101 -6.29 -1.40 28.63
CA ALA A 101 -4.94 -0.99 28.21
C ALA A 101 -4.70 -1.13 26.69
N GLU A 102 -5.21 -2.21 26.07
CA GLU A 102 -5.14 -2.44 24.63
C GLU A 102 -6.10 -1.52 23.85
N ALA A 103 -7.30 -1.31 24.39
CA ALA A 103 -8.29 -0.38 23.85
C ALA A 103 -7.75 1.06 23.80
N VAL A 104 -7.12 1.53 24.89
CA VAL A 104 -6.45 2.84 24.95
C VAL A 104 -5.27 2.90 23.97
N HIS A 105 -4.52 1.81 23.77
CA HIS A 105 -3.43 1.76 22.80
C HIS A 105 -3.92 1.94 21.35
N TYR A 106 -4.98 1.25 20.93
CA TYR A 106 -5.53 1.36 19.57
C TYR A 106 -6.33 2.65 19.35
N PHE A 107 -7.19 3.03 20.30
CA PHE A 107 -8.24 4.04 20.10
C PHE A 107 -7.95 5.38 20.80
N GLY A 108 -7.07 5.38 21.80
CA GLY A 108 -6.83 6.53 22.69
C GLY A 108 -7.88 6.60 23.80
N SER A 109 -7.48 7.13 24.97
CA SER A 109 -8.35 7.20 26.16
C SER A 109 -9.69 7.88 25.87
N TYR A 110 -9.67 9.05 25.24
CA TYR A 110 -10.89 9.81 24.96
C TYR A 110 -11.96 9.01 24.20
N ILE A 111 -11.60 8.16 23.21
CA ILE A 111 -12.60 7.34 22.50
C ILE A 111 -13.16 6.25 23.41
N ILE A 112 -12.35 5.65 24.29
CA ILE A 112 -12.81 4.63 25.24
C ILE A 112 -13.68 5.25 26.34
N ASP A 113 -13.25 6.36 26.91
CA ASP A 113 -14.00 7.06 27.96
C ASP A 113 -15.30 7.68 27.42
N LEU A 114 -15.30 8.12 26.16
CA LEU A 114 -16.52 8.48 25.40
C LEU A 114 -17.45 7.29 25.19
N LEU A 115 -16.93 6.15 24.70
CA LEU A 115 -17.71 4.92 24.53
C LEU A 115 -18.31 4.44 25.85
N CYS A 116 -17.62 4.65 26.98
CA CYS A 116 -18.09 4.38 28.34
C CYS A 116 -19.08 5.42 28.89
N SER A 117 -19.09 6.66 28.40
CA SER A 117 -19.84 7.79 28.99
C SER A 117 -21.36 7.62 28.87
N PRO A 118 -22.16 7.97 29.90
CA PRO A 118 -23.62 7.84 29.83
C PRO A 118 -24.20 8.75 28.76
N MET A 119 -24.98 8.18 27.85
CA MET A 119 -25.57 8.85 26.67
C MET A 119 -26.84 8.12 26.23
N ASN A 120 -27.71 8.81 25.50
CA ASN A 120 -28.90 8.21 24.89
C ASN A 120 -28.52 7.22 23.74
N GLU A 121 -29.49 6.44 23.28
CA GLU A 121 -29.27 5.37 22.29
C GLU A 121 -28.83 5.89 20.91
N GLU A 122 -29.44 6.97 20.41
CA GLU A 122 -29.10 7.60 19.14
C GLU A 122 -27.66 8.14 19.13
N THR A 123 -27.29 8.86 20.19
CA THR A 123 -25.93 9.37 20.41
C THR A 123 -24.92 8.22 20.51
N ARG A 124 -25.30 7.09 21.15
CA ARG A 124 -24.45 5.91 21.22
C ARG A 124 -24.21 5.29 19.86
N ILE A 125 -25.26 5.14 19.05
CA ILE A 125 -25.17 4.63 17.67
C ILE A 125 -24.18 5.48 16.86
N GLN A 126 -24.34 6.80 16.87
CA GLN A 126 -23.44 7.74 16.17
C GLN A 126 -21.98 7.62 16.65
N VAL A 127 -21.75 7.61 17.97
CA VAL A 127 -20.41 7.49 18.57
C VAL A 127 -19.75 6.15 18.23
N VAL A 128 -20.48 5.04 18.27
CA VAL A 128 -19.95 3.70 17.92
C VAL A 128 -19.64 3.63 16.44
N GLN A 129 -20.49 4.16 15.55
CA GLN A 129 -20.23 4.18 14.11
C GLN A 129 -18.95 4.96 13.78
N ILE A 130 -18.75 6.14 14.39
CA ILE A 130 -17.53 6.96 14.24
C ILE A 130 -16.29 6.17 14.71
N ALA A 131 -16.38 5.46 15.84
CA ALA A 131 -15.27 4.67 16.37
C ALA A 131 -14.93 3.45 15.49
N VAL A 132 -15.94 2.75 14.97
CA VAL A 132 -15.80 1.61 14.03
C VAL A 132 -15.18 2.09 12.71
N GLN A 133 -15.71 3.16 12.12
CA GLN A 133 -15.20 3.74 10.88
C GLN A 133 -13.74 4.19 11.03
N ALA A 134 -13.41 4.95 12.08
CA ALA A 134 -12.04 5.38 12.35
C ALA A 134 -11.07 4.20 12.61
N SER A 135 -11.55 3.12 13.24
CA SER A 135 -10.76 1.89 13.45
C SER A 135 -10.42 1.19 12.13
N LEU A 136 -11.41 1.03 11.25
CA LEU A 136 -11.22 0.45 9.92
C LEU A 136 -10.29 1.31 9.06
N ILE A 137 -10.57 2.62 8.97
CA ILE A 137 -9.75 3.60 8.24
C ILE A 137 -8.30 3.60 8.72
N GLN A 138 -8.04 3.68 10.03
CA GLN A 138 -6.66 3.67 10.53
C GLN A 138 -5.99 2.32 10.31
N THR A 139 -6.72 1.20 10.42
CA THR A 139 -6.17 -0.12 10.09
C THR A 139 -5.78 -0.22 8.61
N CYS A 140 -6.59 0.31 7.70
CA CYS A 140 -6.25 0.44 6.28
C CYS A 140 -5.06 1.40 6.05
N ALA A 141 -4.97 2.52 6.77
CA ALA A 141 -3.83 3.44 6.67
C ALA A 141 -2.50 2.79 7.11
N ASP A 142 -2.51 2.14 8.28
CA ASP A 142 -1.39 1.36 8.82
C ASP A 142 -0.96 0.29 7.79
N PHE A 143 -1.95 -0.49 7.34
CA PHE A 143 -1.80 -1.60 6.40
C PHE A 143 -1.16 -1.19 5.08
N ILE A 144 -1.71 -0.19 4.40
CA ILE A 144 -1.24 0.23 3.07
C ILE A 144 0.21 0.71 3.19
N SER A 145 0.48 1.51 4.23
CA SER A 145 1.81 2.11 4.45
C SER A 145 2.94 1.09 4.64
N MET A 146 2.65 -0.09 5.20
CA MET A 146 3.64 -1.16 5.41
C MET A 146 4.21 -1.70 4.09
N TRP A 147 5.47 -2.13 4.13
CA TRP A 147 6.16 -2.90 3.09
C TRP A 147 6.08 -4.40 3.32
N HIS A 148 5.86 -4.83 4.58
CA HIS A 148 5.85 -6.23 4.99
C HIS A 148 5.07 -6.39 6.31
N THR A 149 4.56 -7.58 6.62
CA THR A 149 3.84 -7.83 7.88
C THR A 149 4.80 -7.97 9.07
N GLU A 150 5.97 -8.61 8.87
CA GLU A 150 7.02 -8.65 9.90
C GLU A 150 7.65 -7.25 10.08
N ARG A 151 7.31 -6.60 11.20
CA ARG A 151 7.71 -5.22 11.60
C ARG A 151 9.20 -4.91 11.42
N ARG A 152 10.11 -5.88 11.62
CA ARG A 152 11.56 -5.66 11.46
C ARG A 152 11.96 -5.50 10.01
N THR A 153 11.43 -6.35 9.13
CA THR A 153 11.64 -6.26 7.67
C THR A 153 10.96 -5.01 7.11
N ASP A 154 9.74 -4.69 7.54
CA ASP A 154 9.05 -3.44 7.19
C ASP A 154 9.87 -2.18 7.51
N ALA A 155 10.36 -2.05 8.75
CA ALA A 155 11.18 -0.90 9.16
C ALA A 155 12.51 -0.81 8.40
N ASN A 156 13.10 -1.96 8.03
CA ASN A 156 14.31 -2.00 7.22
C ASN A 156 14.04 -1.56 5.78
N LEU A 157 12.97 -2.03 5.15
CA LEU A 157 12.59 -1.67 3.77
C LEU A 157 12.17 -0.20 3.67
N SER A 158 11.39 0.30 4.62
CA SER A 158 11.04 1.72 4.73
C SER A 158 12.27 2.62 4.80
N ARG A 159 13.27 2.24 5.60
CA ARG A 159 14.55 2.95 5.73
C ARG A 159 15.40 2.87 4.47
N LEU A 160 15.49 1.70 3.86
CA LEU A 160 16.24 1.48 2.60
C LEU A 160 15.62 2.29 1.46
N TYR A 161 14.29 2.29 1.34
CA TYR A 161 13.58 3.10 0.35
C TYR A 161 13.84 4.60 0.52
N ALA A 162 13.80 5.10 1.76
CA ALA A 162 14.11 6.49 2.05
C ALA A 162 15.54 6.88 1.63
N GLN A 163 16.51 5.98 1.78
CA GLN A 163 17.89 6.18 1.30
C GLN A 163 17.98 6.15 -0.23
N ILE A 164 17.32 5.20 -0.90
CA ILE A 164 17.29 5.11 -2.37
C ILE A 164 16.65 6.37 -2.96
N ARG A 165 15.49 6.80 -2.45
CA ARG A 165 14.79 8.02 -2.88
C ARG A 165 15.55 9.33 -2.57
N ALA A 166 16.50 9.31 -1.64
CA ALA A 166 17.37 10.44 -1.35
C ALA A 166 18.66 10.49 -2.20
N THR A 167 19.02 9.39 -2.87
CA THR A 167 20.30 9.23 -3.60
C THR A 167 20.14 8.93 -5.09
N ASN A 168 18.91 8.71 -5.56
CA ASN A 168 18.59 8.35 -6.95
C ASN A 168 17.44 9.21 -7.49
N THR A 169 17.27 9.23 -8.81
CA THR A 169 16.14 9.90 -9.46
C THR A 169 14.80 9.25 -9.09
N GLN A 170 13.71 10.02 -9.18
CA GLN A 170 12.35 9.55 -8.86
C GLN A 170 11.96 8.27 -9.62
N VAL A 171 12.40 8.12 -10.87
CA VAL A 171 12.13 6.92 -11.70
C VAL A 171 12.85 5.69 -11.16
N VAL A 172 14.13 5.82 -10.75
CA VAL A 172 14.89 4.70 -10.18
C VAL A 172 14.27 4.27 -8.84
N ALA A 173 13.92 5.23 -7.98
CA ALA A 173 13.24 4.95 -6.72
C ALA A 173 11.86 4.31 -6.92
N GLY A 174 11.04 4.85 -7.82
CA GLY A 174 9.72 4.30 -8.15
C GLY A 174 9.77 2.87 -8.69
N ARG A 175 10.74 2.56 -9.55
CA ARG A 175 10.97 1.19 -10.04
C ARG A 175 11.42 0.23 -8.94
N TRP A 176 12.32 0.67 -8.06
CA TRP A 176 12.71 -0.14 -6.90
C TRP A 176 11.50 -0.44 -6.00
N ARG A 177 10.66 0.57 -5.70
CA ARG A 177 9.40 0.38 -4.96
C ARG A 177 8.52 -0.67 -5.62
N ALA A 178 8.25 -0.54 -6.91
CA ALA A 178 7.35 -1.43 -7.64
C ALA A 178 7.82 -2.88 -7.57
N MET A 179 9.07 -3.16 -7.96
CA MET A 179 9.65 -4.51 -7.93
C MET A 179 9.70 -5.12 -6.53
N THR A 180 9.98 -4.31 -5.50
CA THR A 180 10.02 -4.78 -4.11
C THR A 180 8.64 -5.07 -3.54
N ARG A 181 7.61 -4.26 -3.86
CA ARG A 181 6.25 -4.49 -3.34
C ARG A 181 5.56 -5.66 -4.04
N SER A 182 5.71 -5.79 -5.37
CA SER A 182 5.12 -6.89 -6.15
C SER A 182 5.64 -8.27 -5.76
N GLY A 183 6.86 -8.36 -5.23
CA GLY A 183 7.55 -9.62 -4.93
C GLY A 183 7.60 -10.03 -3.46
N LEU A 184 7.05 -9.25 -2.52
CA LEU A 184 7.26 -9.48 -1.09
C LEU A 184 5.97 -9.49 -0.26
N LYS A 185 5.23 -8.38 -0.22
CA LYS A 185 4.13 -8.17 0.73
C LYS A 185 2.96 -9.16 0.56
N TYR A 186 2.83 -9.75 -0.62
CA TYR A 186 1.72 -10.59 -1.02
C TYR A 186 2.14 -12.01 -1.47
N GLU A 187 3.36 -12.45 -1.14
CA GLU A 187 3.84 -13.82 -1.45
C GLU A 187 2.87 -14.89 -0.93
N PHE A 188 2.37 -14.71 0.31
CA PHE A 188 1.39 -15.58 0.96
C PHE A 188 0.05 -14.87 1.16
N LEU A 189 -0.55 -14.38 0.07
CA LEU A 189 -1.76 -13.55 0.07
C LEU A 189 -2.92 -14.07 0.96
N ALA A 190 -3.11 -15.38 1.05
CA ALA A 190 -4.16 -15.99 1.88
C ALA A 190 -3.89 -15.83 3.40
N ASP A 191 -2.65 -16.04 3.83
CA ASP A 191 -2.26 -15.84 5.23
C ASP A 191 -2.23 -14.36 5.61
N VAL A 192 -1.80 -13.50 4.68
CA VAL A 192 -1.88 -12.04 4.81
C VAL A 192 -3.34 -11.59 5.00
N LYS A 193 -4.26 -11.99 4.11
CA LYS A 193 -5.71 -11.73 4.30
C LYS A 193 -6.21 -12.19 5.67
N LYS A 194 -5.85 -13.40 6.09
CA LYS A 194 -6.30 -14.01 7.34
C LYS A 194 -5.78 -13.29 8.59
N GLU A 195 -4.48 -12.96 8.63
CA GLU A 195 -3.88 -12.14 9.71
C GLU A 195 -4.64 -10.82 9.86
N TRP A 196 -4.98 -10.19 8.75
CA TRP A 196 -5.60 -8.87 8.71
C TRP A 196 -7.07 -8.87 9.14
N ILE A 197 -7.85 -9.87 8.68
CA ILE A 197 -9.22 -10.10 9.14
C ILE A 197 -9.21 -10.31 10.67
N ASN A 198 -8.25 -11.07 11.20
CA ASN A 198 -8.11 -11.25 12.66
C ASN A 198 -7.79 -9.94 13.40
N ILE A 199 -6.93 -9.06 12.85
CA ILE A 199 -6.62 -7.74 13.43
C ILE A 199 -7.85 -6.84 13.44
N ILE A 200 -8.61 -6.79 12.34
CA ILE A 200 -9.85 -6.02 12.23
C ILE A 200 -10.89 -6.54 13.24
N VAL A 201 -11.16 -7.85 13.22
CA VAL A 201 -12.12 -8.50 14.13
C VAL A 201 -11.72 -8.30 15.61
N ARG A 202 -10.42 -8.33 15.95
CA ARG A 202 -9.92 -8.02 17.29
C ARG A 202 -10.22 -6.57 17.69
N LYS A 203 -9.87 -5.60 16.84
CA LYS A 203 -10.14 -4.18 17.09
C LYS A 203 -11.64 -3.90 17.25
N LEU A 204 -12.46 -4.49 16.40
CA LEU A 204 -13.92 -4.36 16.43
C LEU A 204 -14.54 -4.97 17.70
N ALA A 205 -14.14 -6.20 18.08
CA ALA A 205 -14.62 -6.83 19.31
C ALA A 205 -14.37 -5.96 20.54
N ILE A 206 -13.16 -5.36 20.65
CA ILE A 206 -12.82 -4.45 21.74
C ILE A 206 -13.73 -3.22 21.75
N LEU A 207 -13.95 -2.55 20.60
CA LEU A 207 -14.85 -1.39 20.51
C LEU A 207 -16.29 -1.71 20.93
N PHE A 208 -16.85 -2.81 20.40
CA PHE A 208 -18.21 -3.20 20.72
C PHE A 208 -18.37 -3.59 22.20
N ILE A 209 -17.37 -4.26 22.79
CA ILE A 209 -17.33 -4.52 24.24
C ILE A 209 -17.42 -3.21 25.05
N PHE A 210 -16.59 -2.21 24.75
CA PHE A 210 -16.63 -0.92 25.46
C PHE A 210 -17.91 -0.09 25.20
N ALA A 211 -18.57 -0.29 24.05
CA ALA A 211 -19.89 0.27 23.76
C ALA A 211 -21.04 -0.36 24.60
N GLY A 212 -20.79 -1.50 25.24
CA GLY A 212 -21.80 -2.30 25.94
C GLY A 212 -22.61 -3.21 25.00
N TRP A 213 -21.98 -3.77 23.99
CA TRP A 213 -22.61 -4.70 23.04
C TRP A 213 -23.14 -5.96 23.73
N THR A 214 -24.41 -6.31 23.47
CA THR A 214 -25.13 -7.40 24.14
C THR A 214 -25.59 -8.55 23.23
N SER A 215 -25.38 -8.47 21.91
CA SER A 215 -25.98 -9.44 20.96
C SER A 215 -25.37 -10.85 21.04
N VAL A 216 -24.33 -11.04 21.84
CA VAL A 216 -23.68 -12.33 22.18
C VAL A 216 -23.84 -12.71 23.67
N GLY A 217 -24.66 -11.97 24.43
CA GLY A 217 -24.83 -12.13 25.88
C GLY A 217 -24.21 -10.97 26.69
N THR A 218 -24.30 -11.06 28.02
CA THR A 218 -23.85 -10.01 28.96
C THR A 218 -22.43 -10.19 29.49
N ASP A 219 -21.81 -11.35 29.27
CA ASP A 219 -20.39 -11.62 29.53
C ASP A 219 -19.88 -12.66 28.50
N PRO A 220 -19.73 -12.26 27.23
CA PRO A 220 -19.35 -13.17 26.15
C PRO A 220 -17.86 -13.52 26.20
N SER A 221 -17.51 -14.78 25.91
CA SER A 221 -16.09 -15.14 25.72
C SER A 221 -15.50 -14.44 24.49
N TRP A 222 -14.17 -14.26 24.49
CA TRP A 222 -13.45 -13.69 23.36
C TRP A 222 -13.73 -14.44 22.04
N ASP A 223 -13.75 -15.77 22.11
CA ASP A 223 -13.99 -16.63 20.94
C ASP A 223 -15.45 -16.52 20.46
N ALA A 224 -16.42 -16.31 21.35
CA ALA A 224 -17.81 -16.05 20.97
C ALA A 224 -17.97 -14.68 20.28
N CYS A 225 -17.32 -13.63 20.82
CA CYS A 225 -17.31 -12.30 20.20
C CYS A 225 -16.74 -12.33 18.78
N THR A 226 -15.56 -12.92 18.64
CA THR A 226 -14.85 -12.97 17.35
C THR A 226 -15.54 -13.89 16.34
N SER A 227 -16.06 -15.04 16.78
CA SER A 227 -16.85 -15.95 15.91
C SER A 227 -18.14 -15.29 15.40
N PHE A 228 -18.84 -14.50 16.23
CA PHE A 228 -20.01 -13.74 15.78
C PHE A 228 -19.62 -12.70 14.72
N LEU A 229 -18.55 -11.94 14.94
CA LEU A 229 -18.13 -10.89 14.00
C LEU A 229 -17.70 -11.49 12.65
N VAL A 230 -16.94 -12.59 12.66
CA VAL A 230 -16.60 -13.33 11.43
C VAL A 230 -17.84 -13.90 10.76
N GLY A 231 -18.73 -14.55 11.52
CA GLY A 231 -19.93 -15.22 10.98
C GLY A 231 -20.98 -14.26 10.42
N LYS A 232 -21.10 -13.03 10.94
CA LYS A 232 -22.11 -12.04 10.52
C LYS A 232 -21.57 -10.98 9.56
N TYR A 233 -20.28 -10.63 9.63
CA TYR A 233 -19.70 -9.53 8.86
C TYR A 233 -18.45 -9.90 8.06
N GLY A 234 -18.00 -11.16 8.12
CA GLY A 234 -16.74 -11.61 7.51
C GLY A 234 -16.60 -11.27 6.02
N GLU A 235 -17.68 -11.40 5.24
CA GLU A 235 -17.71 -11.06 3.81
C GLU A 235 -17.42 -9.56 3.56
N ARG A 236 -18.06 -8.65 4.30
CA ARG A 236 -17.81 -7.19 4.18
C ARG A 236 -16.43 -6.81 4.72
N ILE A 237 -15.94 -7.49 5.76
CA ILE A 237 -14.57 -7.31 6.25
C ILE A 237 -13.54 -7.79 5.21
N GLU A 238 -13.81 -8.89 4.50
CA GLU A 238 -12.96 -9.35 3.41
C GLU A 238 -12.97 -8.38 2.21
N GLU A 239 -14.10 -7.73 1.89
CA GLU A 239 -14.13 -6.72 0.83
C GLU A 239 -13.34 -5.45 1.21
N VAL A 240 -13.42 -4.96 2.46
CA VAL A 240 -12.54 -3.88 2.96
C VAL A 240 -11.06 -4.27 2.80
N VAL A 241 -10.70 -5.52 3.14
CA VAL A 241 -9.32 -6.03 2.97
C VAL A 241 -8.95 -6.14 1.49
N HIS A 242 -9.86 -6.58 0.62
CA HIS A 242 -9.67 -6.68 -0.83
C HIS A 242 -9.42 -5.32 -1.48
N LEU A 243 -10.26 -4.32 -1.19
CA LEU A 243 -10.09 -2.94 -1.66
C LEU A 243 -8.78 -2.31 -1.15
N ALA A 244 -8.38 -2.61 0.10
CA ALA A 244 -7.10 -2.17 0.63
C ALA A 244 -5.89 -2.84 -0.06
N ILE A 245 -5.96 -4.14 -0.39
CA ILE A 245 -4.95 -4.84 -1.21
C ILE A 245 -4.85 -4.17 -2.59
N ASP A 246 -5.96 -4.02 -3.30
CA ASP A 246 -6.02 -3.49 -4.66
C ASP A 246 -5.49 -2.06 -4.76
N LEU A 247 -5.90 -1.18 -3.83
CA LEU A 247 -5.39 0.18 -3.72
C LEU A 247 -3.88 0.21 -3.43
N ASP A 248 -3.38 -0.60 -2.49
CA ASP A 248 -1.97 -0.65 -2.15
C ASP A 248 -1.10 -1.13 -3.33
N ARG A 249 -1.54 -2.18 -4.03
CA ARG A 249 -0.85 -2.67 -5.22
C ARG A 249 -0.87 -1.62 -6.33
N GLY A 250 -1.98 -0.92 -6.52
CA GLY A 250 -2.08 0.18 -7.49
C GLY A 250 -1.11 1.34 -7.21
N MET A 251 -0.99 1.80 -5.96
CA MET A 251 -0.04 2.87 -5.61
C MET A 251 1.42 2.39 -5.55
N GLY A 252 1.63 1.13 -5.18
CA GLY A 252 2.94 0.55 -4.93
C GLY A 252 3.64 0.05 -6.20
N GLU A 253 2.90 -0.61 -7.09
CA GLU A 253 3.42 -1.34 -8.26
C GLU A 253 3.19 -0.57 -9.57
N SER A 254 2.05 0.10 -9.73
CA SER A 254 1.60 0.67 -11.01
C SER A 254 2.06 2.11 -11.30
N VAL A 255 2.74 2.78 -10.37
CA VAL A 255 3.18 4.19 -10.53
C VAL A 255 4.65 4.36 -10.17
N VAL A 256 5.37 5.07 -11.03
CA VAL A 256 6.82 5.27 -10.99
C VAL A 256 7.20 6.76 -11.08
N SER A 257 6.38 7.61 -11.71
CA SER A 257 6.65 9.06 -11.81
C SER A 257 6.56 9.83 -10.48
N GLY A 258 6.06 9.21 -9.42
CA GLY A 258 5.94 9.83 -8.09
C GLY A 258 5.49 8.87 -7.00
N ASP A 259 5.77 9.26 -5.76
CA ASP A 259 5.32 8.55 -4.56
C ASP A 259 3.87 8.93 -4.27
N ILE A 260 2.93 8.21 -4.87
CA ILE A 260 1.52 8.24 -4.45
C ILE A 260 1.38 7.42 -3.17
N VAL A 261 0.74 8.01 -2.15
CA VAL A 261 0.47 7.39 -0.84
C VAL A 261 -0.88 7.87 -0.28
N VAL A 262 -1.57 6.99 0.43
CA VAL A 262 -2.68 7.39 1.33
C VAL A 262 -2.16 8.15 2.54
N PHE A 263 -3.04 8.86 3.24
CA PHE A 263 -2.77 9.39 4.57
C PHE A 263 -4.03 9.57 5.41
N SER A 264 -3.90 9.36 6.72
CA SER A 264 -4.81 9.85 7.76
C SER A 264 -4.18 11.04 8.49
N VAL A 265 -5.01 11.79 9.23
CA VAL A 265 -4.57 12.85 10.14
C VAL A 265 -4.53 12.31 11.57
N SER A 266 -3.43 12.57 12.28
CA SER A 266 -3.23 12.07 13.64
C SER A 266 -4.19 12.72 14.64
N ARG A 267 -4.70 11.92 15.58
CA ARG A 267 -5.56 12.38 16.69
C ARG A 267 -4.85 13.49 17.49
N GLY A 268 -5.57 14.57 17.80
CA GLY A 268 -5.04 15.76 18.47
C GLY A 268 -4.32 16.77 17.55
N SER A 269 -4.28 16.56 16.23
CA SER A 269 -3.78 17.57 15.29
C SER A 269 -4.78 18.73 15.16
N THR A 270 -4.29 19.97 15.02
CA THR A 270 -5.14 21.12 14.65
C THR A 270 -5.78 20.89 13.28
N PHE A 271 -7.04 21.32 13.11
CA PHE A 271 -7.69 21.29 11.80
C PHE A 271 -7.05 22.31 10.83
N VAL A 272 -6.80 21.89 9.59
CA VAL A 272 -6.21 22.75 8.55
C VAL A 272 -7.00 22.57 7.24
N PRO A 273 -7.93 23.49 6.89
CA PRO A 273 -8.86 23.34 5.77
C PRO A 273 -8.20 23.05 4.41
N ASP A 274 -6.97 23.53 4.19
CA ASP A 274 -6.21 23.28 2.95
C ASP A 274 -5.81 21.82 2.77
N THR A 275 -5.79 21.02 3.85
CA THR A 275 -5.20 19.68 3.86
C THR A 275 -6.13 18.55 4.29
N MET A 276 -7.28 18.86 4.89
CA MET A 276 -8.28 17.91 5.38
C MET A 276 -9.69 18.52 5.28
N GLU A 277 -10.72 17.68 5.32
CA GLU A 277 -12.14 18.09 5.24
C GLU A 277 -12.90 17.73 6.51
N ASN A 278 -13.89 18.53 6.90
CA ASN A 278 -14.78 18.18 7.99
C ASN A 278 -15.75 17.06 7.53
N GLY A 279 -15.68 15.88 8.15
CA GLY A 279 -16.59 14.76 7.86
C GLY A 279 -18.04 15.01 8.28
N ASP A 280 -18.27 16.05 9.07
CA ASP A 280 -19.56 16.48 9.62
C ASP A 280 -20.22 17.62 8.79
N GLY A 281 -19.67 17.91 7.60
CA GLY A 281 -20.25 18.84 6.63
C GLY A 281 -20.17 20.32 7.04
N GLU A 282 -21.28 21.05 6.90
CA GLU A 282 -21.37 22.52 7.00
C GLU A 282 -21.20 23.09 8.43
N ARG A 283 -20.86 22.27 9.45
CA ARG A 283 -20.67 22.80 10.80
C ARG A 283 -19.51 23.79 10.86
N ALA A 284 -19.74 24.90 11.56
CA ALA A 284 -18.76 25.97 11.74
C ALA A 284 -17.55 25.47 12.55
N VAL A 285 -16.43 25.24 11.86
CA VAL A 285 -15.18 24.82 12.49
C VAL A 285 -14.53 26.00 13.20
N LEU A 286 -14.01 25.77 14.41
CA LEU A 286 -13.31 26.79 15.19
C LEU A 286 -11.81 26.84 14.79
N ASP A 287 -11.19 28.02 14.85
CA ASP A 287 -9.73 28.18 14.61
C ASP A 287 -8.86 27.32 15.57
N SER A 288 -9.43 26.93 16.71
CA SER A 288 -8.81 26.07 17.72
C SER A 288 -9.29 24.61 17.67
N ASP A 289 -10.01 24.18 16.64
CA ASP A 289 -10.50 22.80 16.58
C ASP A 289 -9.40 21.78 16.29
N HIS A 290 -9.54 20.62 16.94
CA HIS A 290 -8.60 19.52 16.88
C HIS A 290 -9.30 18.28 16.31
N VAL A 291 -8.55 17.47 15.56
CA VAL A 291 -8.98 16.20 14.98
C VAL A 291 -9.12 15.15 16.08
N LEU A 292 -10.33 14.62 16.26
CA LEU A 292 -10.59 13.44 17.08
C LEU A 292 -10.12 12.17 16.35
N CYS A 293 -10.50 12.01 15.09
CA CYS A 293 -10.13 10.88 14.25
C CYS A 293 -10.26 11.19 12.75
N THR A 294 -9.66 10.36 11.91
CA THR A 294 -9.91 10.34 10.46
C THR A 294 -11.02 9.33 10.16
N CYS A 295 -12.02 9.73 9.37
CA CYS A 295 -13.14 8.89 8.95
C CYS A 295 -13.12 8.55 7.45
N GLU A 296 -12.28 9.21 6.64
CA GLU A 296 -11.98 8.82 5.26
C GLU A 296 -10.50 9.06 4.93
N LEU A 297 -9.87 8.14 4.19
CA LEU A 297 -8.48 8.27 3.75
C LEU A 297 -8.32 9.38 2.72
N GLY A 298 -7.28 10.20 2.90
CA GLY A 298 -6.79 11.12 1.88
C GLY A 298 -5.76 10.45 0.98
N LEU A 299 -5.54 11.03 -0.20
CA LEU A 299 -4.57 10.57 -1.19
C LEU A 299 -3.66 11.73 -1.60
N LYS A 300 -2.34 11.51 -1.66
CA LYS A 300 -1.37 12.53 -2.06
C LYS A 300 -0.22 11.97 -2.89
N VAL A 301 0.33 12.81 -3.76
CA VAL A 301 1.53 12.55 -4.54
C VAL A 301 2.69 13.37 -3.97
N SER A 302 3.83 12.74 -3.73
CA SER A 302 5.10 13.41 -3.48
C SER A 302 6.07 13.09 -4.61
N ARG A 303 6.49 14.11 -5.35
CA ARG A 303 7.55 13.98 -6.38
C ARG A 303 8.84 14.58 -5.83
N SER A 304 9.96 13.89 -5.96
CA SER A 304 11.28 14.51 -5.78
C SER A 304 11.59 15.39 -7.00
N VAL A 305 11.72 16.71 -6.81
CA VAL A 305 12.06 17.67 -7.88
C VAL A 305 13.41 18.32 -7.56
N GLU A 306 14.37 18.17 -8.47
CA GLU A 306 15.63 18.92 -8.40
C GLU A 306 15.41 20.35 -8.88
N LYS A 307 15.68 21.32 -8.01
CA LYS A 307 15.66 22.76 -8.30
C LYS A 307 16.92 23.39 -7.72
N ASN A 308 17.78 23.95 -8.58
CA ASN A 308 18.93 24.75 -8.17
C ASN A 308 19.84 24.09 -7.12
N GLY A 309 20.03 22.76 -7.18
CA GLY A 309 20.83 21.98 -6.23
C GLY A 309 20.11 21.56 -4.94
N TYR A 310 18.85 21.94 -4.74
CA TYR A 310 18.00 21.50 -3.64
C TYR A 310 16.91 20.55 -4.14
N SER A 311 16.60 19.51 -3.35
CA SER A 311 15.49 18.60 -3.62
C SER A 311 14.20 19.10 -2.97
N GLU A 312 13.49 19.97 -3.70
CA GLU A 312 12.14 20.37 -3.31
C GLU A 312 11.19 19.18 -3.51
N LYS A 313 10.33 18.91 -2.53
CA LYS A 313 9.36 17.79 -2.58
C LYS A 313 7.93 18.32 -2.63
N PRO A 314 7.48 18.89 -3.77
CA PRO A 314 6.10 19.34 -3.91
C PRO A 314 5.15 18.17 -3.60
N LEU A 315 4.26 18.44 -2.66
CA LEU A 315 3.25 17.51 -2.14
C LEU A 315 1.91 17.97 -2.69
N THR A 316 1.32 17.17 -3.59
CA THR A 316 0.03 17.46 -4.21
C THR A 316 -1.01 16.55 -3.58
N ILE A 317 -2.00 17.14 -2.89
CA ILE A 317 -3.16 16.39 -2.39
C ILE A 317 -4.09 16.14 -3.58
N LEU A 318 -4.51 14.88 -3.75
CA LEU A 318 -5.50 14.45 -4.75
C LEU A 318 -6.89 14.31 -4.12
N ILE A 319 -6.94 13.79 -2.89
CA ILE A 319 -8.15 13.72 -2.05
C ILE A 319 -7.74 14.16 -0.63
N LYS A 320 -8.52 15.04 -0.02
CA LYS A 320 -8.35 15.39 1.39
C LYS A 320 -8.95 14.28 2.28
N PRO A 321 -8.29 13.85 3.36
CA PRO A 321 -8.91 12.96 4.34
C PRO A 321 -10.07 13.70 5.02
N LYS A 322 -11.20 13.02 5.22
CA LYS A 322 -12.26 13.54 6.09
C LYS A 322 -11.95 13.22 7.54
N VAL A 323 -12.14 14.19 8.42
CA VAL A 323 -11.86 14.10 9.86
C VAL A 323 -13.08 14.47 10.68
N ILE A 324 -13.25 13.82 11.83
CA ILE A 324 -14.20 14.22 12.87
C ILE A 324 -13.47 15.06 13.91
N LEU A 325 -14.12 16.10 14.40
CA LEU A 325 -13.54 17.08 15.33
C LEU A 325 -13.99 16.81 16.78
N TYR A 326 -13.20 17.31 17.74
CA TYR A 326 -13.61 17.30 19.16
C TYR A 326 -14.85 18.17 19.42
N SER A 327 -15.05 19.24 18.63
CA SER A 327 -16.26 20.09 18.66
C SER A 327 -17.51 19.29 18.27
N THR A 328 -17.50 18.56 17.15
CA THR A 328 -18.57 17.67 16.69
C THR A 328 -19.10 16.75 17.80
N ILE A 329 -18.21 16.02 18.48
CA ILE A 329 -18.59 15.11 19.57
C ILE A 329 -19.07 15.88 20.80
N SER A 330 -18.42 17.00 21.13
CA SER A 330 -18.83 17.83 22.27
C SER A 330 -20.26 18.35 22.08
N GLU A 331 -20.63 18.81 20.88
CA GLU A 331 -22.01 19.20 20.55
C GLU A 331 -22.99 18.03 20.61
N ILE A 332 -22.61 16.86 20.09
CA ILE A 332 -23.46 15.65 20.11
C ILE A 332 -23.84 15.27 21.55
N ILE A 333 -22.89 15.40 22.51
CA ILE A 333 -23.15 15.19 23.93
C ILE A 333 -23.97 16.33 24.55
N HIS A 334 -23.76 17.59 24.13
CA HIS A 334 -24.47 18.76 24.67
C HIS A 334 -25.90 18.96 24.10
N ARG A 335 -26.36 18.10 23.19
CA ARG A 335 -27.77 18.06 22.73
C ARG A 335 -28.66 17.11 23.56
N MET A 336 -28.16 16.66 24.71
CA MET A 336 -28.88 15.85 25.73
C MET A 336 -29.70 16.71 26.69
#